data_AF-A0A2V8UQF2-F1
#
_entry.id   AF-A0A2V8UQF2-F1
#
_cell.length_a   1.000
_cell.length_b   1.000
_cell.length_c   1.000
_cell.angle_alpha   90.00
_cell.angle_beta   90.00
_cell.angle_gamma   90.00
#
_symmetry.space_group_name_H-M   'P 1'
#
loop_
_entity.id
_entity.type
_entity.pdbx_description
1 polymer ?
#
loop_
_entity_poly.entity_id
_entity_poly.type
_entity_poly.pdbx_seq_one_letter_code
_entity_poly.pdbx_strand_id
1 'polypeptide(L)'
;MKREKLDVVRGSGNVFRDLGHKNADAEQFKAILAAEIIKALDRERLTVRAAHGRTGIAAADFSRIRNADLGRFTLDRLMSILNRLGARIEVKVRVRHQSAA
;
A
#
# COMPACT_ATOMS: atom_id res chain seq x y z
N MET A 1 26.86 15.61 24.57
CA MET A 1 26.19 14.32 24.26
C MET A 1 27.10 13.51 23.33
N LYS A 2 27.60 12.35 23.76
CA LYS A 2 28.26 11.40 22.85
C LYS A 2 27.17 10.84 21.91
N ARG A 3 27.39 10.92 20.60
CA ARG A 3 26.53 10.25 19.61
C ARG A 3 26.90 8.77 19.63
N GLU A 4 26.02 7.95 20.19
CA GLU A 4 26.12 6.50 20.02
C GLU A 4 26.01 6.18 18.52
N LYS A 5 26.91 5.33 18.02
CA LYS A 5 26.82 4.83 16.64
C LYS A 5 25.64 3.86 16.63
N LEU A 6 24.57 4.24 15.93
CA LEU A 6 23.48 3.34 15.63
C LEU A 6 23.96 2.30 14.61
N ASP A 7 23.77 1.03 14.92
CA ASP A 7 23.96 -0.04 13.96
C ASP A 7 22.87 0.03 12.89
N VAL A 8 23.29 0.03 11.63
CA VAL A 8 22.40 0.10 10.46
C VAL A 8 22.37 -1.27 9.80
N VAL A 9 21.16 -1.84 9.67
CA VAL A 9 20.94 -3.12 9.00
C VAL A 9 20.27 -2.88 7.65
N ARG A 10 20.73 -3.62 6.62
CA ARG A 10 20.09 -3.58 5.30
C ARG A 10 18.77 -4.35 5.34
N GLY A 11 17.65 -3.68 5.08
CA GLY A 11 16.33 -4.32 5.00
C GLY A 11 16.19 -5.27 3.81
N SER A 12 15.25 -6.22 3.90
CA SER A 12 14.96 -7.20 2.84
C SER A 12 14.27 -6.59 1.61
N GLY A 13 13.81 -5.34 1.73
CA GLY A 13 12.92 -4.70 0.77
C GLY A 13 11.44 -4.92 1.08
N ASN A 14 11.11 -5.72 2.10
CA ASN A 14 9.79 -5.79 2.70
C ASN A 14 9.88 -5.43 4.20
N VAL A 15 9.53 -4.18 4.53
CA VAL A 15 9.60 -3.68 5.91
C VAL A 15 8.70 -4.47 6.88
N PHE A 16 7.55 -4.96 6.42
CA PHE A 16 6.65 -5.77 7.25
C PHE A 16 7.32 -7.10 7.62
N ARG A 17 8.08 -7.68 6.69
CA ARG A 17 8.86 -8.90 6.95
C ARG A 17 9.99 -8.62 7.92
N ASP A 18 10.71 -7.52 7.71
CA ASP A 18 11.83 -7.10 8.57
C ASP A 18 11.36 -6.85 10.01
N LEU A 19 10.10 -6.43 10.19
CA LEU A 19 9.45 -6.22 11.49
C LEU A 19 8.69 -7.45 12.02
N GLY A 20 8.77 -8.60 11.36
CA GLY A 20 8.20 -9.86 11.84
C GLY A 20 6.68 -9.98 11.72
N HIS A 21 6.04 -9.22 10.83
CA HIS A 21 4.61 -9.33 10.60
C HIS A 21 4.26 -10.67 9.94
N LYS A 22 3.24 -11.35 10.47
CA LYS A 22 2.81 -12.69 10.00
C LYS A 22 2.40 -12.70 8.52
N ASN A 23 1.73 -11.64 8.07
CA ASN A 23 1.22 -11.50 6.70
C ASN A 23 1.99 -10.45 5.89
N ALA A 24 3.31 -10.38 6.10
CA ALA A 24 4.17 -9.34 5.54
C ALA A 24 4.02 -9.11 4.02
N ASP A 25 3.82 -10.16 3.22
CA ASP A 25 3.66 -10.01 1.77
C ASP A 25 2.33 -9.35 1.38
N ALA A 26 1.25 -9.72 2.06
CA ALA A 26 -0.06 -9.13 1.83
C ALA A 26 -0.08 -7.66 2.30
N GLU A 27 0.52 -7.38 3.45
CA GLU A 27 0.62 -6.02 3.98
C GLU A 27 1.47 -5.11 3.09
N GLN A 28 2.61 -5.61 2.60
CA GLN A 28 3.41 -4.89 1.62
C GLN A 28 2.60 -4.62 0.34
N PHE A 29 1.89 -5.61 -0.17
CA PHE A 29 1.13 -5.43 -1.40
C PHE A 29 -0.02 -4.44 -1.22
N LYS A 30 -0.73 -4.47 -0.08
CA LYS A 30 -1.73 -3.44 0.27
C LYS A 30 -1.10 -2.05 0.31
N ALA A 31 0.07 -1.91 0.96
CA ALA A 31 0.75 -0.62 1.07
C ALA A 31 1.18 -0.07 -0.30
N ILE A 32 1.70 -0.92 -1.20
CA ILE A 32 2.06 -0.52 -2.57
C ILE A 32 0.81 -0.04 -3.33
N LEU A 33 -0.29 -0.81 -3.31
CA LEU A 33 -1.52 -0.43 -3.99
C LEU A 33 -2.11 0.87 -3.41
N ALA A 34 -2.12 1.02 -2.09
CA ALA A 34 -2.57 2.24 -1.43
C ALA A 34 -1.71 3.45 -1.81
N ALA A 35 -0.39 3.29 -1.89
CA ALA A 35 0.51 4.34 -2.34
C ALA A 35 0.20 4.76 -3.79
N GLU A 36 -0.08 3.82 -4.69
CA GLU A 36 -0.49 4.15 -6.06
C GLU A 36 -1.84 4.88 -6.12
N ILE A 37 -2.80 4.54 -5.24
CA ILE A 37 -4.06 5.28 -5.12
C ILE A 37 -3.77 6.72 -4.68
N ILE A 38 -2.97 6.91 -3.64
CA ILE A 38 -2.62 8.25 -3.13
C ILE A 38 -1.94 9.07 -4.23
N LYS A 39 -0.96 8.49 -4.95
CA LYS A 39 -0.29 9.14 -6.08
C LYS A 39 -1.27 9.53 -7.20
N ALA A 40 -2.26 8.69 -7.51
CA ALA A 40 -3.27 9.01 -8.50
C ALA A 40 -4.13 10.21 -8.05
N LEU A 41 -4.58 10.20 -6.80
CA LEU A 41 -5.35 11.31 -6.22
C LEU A 41 -4.54 12.61 -6.22
N ASP A 42 -3.26 12.57 -5.85
CA ASP A 42 -2.41 13.76 -5.74
C ASP A 42 -2.07 14.36 -7.11
N ARG A 43 -1.73 13.50 -8.09
CA ARG A 43 -1.40 13.91 -9.46
C ARG A 43 -2.56 14.67 -10.12
N GLU A 44 -3.78 14.21 -9.87
CA GLU A 44 -5.00 14.83 -10.38
C GLU A 44 -5.60 15.88 -9.43
N ARG A 45 -4.95 16.13 -8.28
CA ARG A 45 -5.42 17.04 -7.22
C ARG A 45 -6.85 16.76 -6.77
N LEU A 46 -7.23 15.47 -6.75
CA LEU A 46 -8.55 15.04 -6.34
C LEU A 46 -8.69 15.12 -4.82
N THR A 47 -9.67 15.93 -4.40
CA THR A 47 -10.19 15.83 -3.04
C THR A 47 -10.90 14.50 -2.86
N VAL A 48 -11.04 14.06 -1.61
CA VAL A 48 -11.79 12.84 -1.26
C VAL A 48 -13.23 12.87 -1.81
N ARG A 49 -13.89 14.03 -1.82
CA ARG A 49 -15.23 14.21 -2.39
C ARG A 49 -15.24 14.12 -3.91
N ALA A 50 -14.24 14.70 -4.58
CA ALA A 50 -14.11 14.59 -6.04
C ALA A 50 -13.83 13.14 -6.47
N ALA A 51 -12.97 12.44 -5.74
CA ALA A 51 -12.70 11.02 -5.95
C ALA A 51 -13.96 10.17 -5.78
N HIS A 52 -14.78 10.46 -4.76
CA HIS A 52 -16.10 9.84 -4.60
C HIS A 52 -16.99 10.09 -5.81
N GLY A 53 -17.14 11.34 -6.26
CA GLY A 53 -17.96 11.68 -7.42
C GLY A 53 -17.50 10.98 -8.70
N ARG A 54 -16.18 10.85 -8.91
CA ARG A 54 -15.61 10.20 -10.10
C ARG A 54 -15.78 8.68 -10.10
N THR A 55 -15.68 8.04 -8.93
CA THR A 55 -15.53 6.59 -8.83
C THR A 55 -16.74 5.87 -8.23
N GLY A 56 -17.64 6.59 -7.55
CA GLY A 56 -18.72 6.03 -6.73
C GLY A 56 -18.25 5.34 -5.43
N ILE A 57 -16.95 5.34 -5.13
CA ILE A 57 -16.41 4.75 -3.89
C ILE A 57 -16.61 5.73 -2.73
N ALA A 58 -16.93 5.21 -1.55
CA ALA A 58 -17.18 6.04 -0.37
C ALA A 58 -15.99 6.97 -0.09
N ALA A 59 -16.27 8.26 0.11
CA ALA A 59 -15.26 9.25 0.49
C ALA A 59 -14.43 8.80 1.72
N ALA A 60 -15.08 8.16 2.70
CA ALA A 60 -14.41 7.63 3.88
C ALA A 60 -13.36 6.53 3.55
N ASP A 61 -13.50 5.81 2.43
CA ASP A 61 -12.50 4.84 1.99
C ASP A 61 -11.21 5.55 1.55
N PHE A 62 -11.32 6.60 0.73
CA PHE A 62 -10.19 7.41 0.29
C PHE A 62 -9.47 8.08 1.46
N SER A 63 -10.22 8.56 2.46
CA SER A 63 -9.65 9.13 3.69
C SER A 63 -8.78 8.11 4.44
N ARG A 64 -9.30 6.89 4.66
CA ARG A 64 -8.53 5.84 5.33
C ARG A 64 -7.30 5.41 4.56
N ILE A 65 -7.39 5.32 3.23
CA ILE A 65 -6.25 5.01 2.37
C ILE A 65 -5.16 6.08 2.50
N ARG A 66 -5.52 7.38 2.47
CA ARG A 66 -4.57 8.48 2.69
C ARG A 66 -3.89 8.41 4.06
N ASN A 67 -4.59 7.91 5.08
CA ASN A 67 -4.05 7.72 6.43
C ASN A 67 -3.34 6.37 6.63
N ALA A 68 -3.13 5.60 5.56
CA ALA A 68 -2.57 4.24 5.62
C ALA A 68 -3.33 3.27 6.56
N ASP A 69 -4.61 3.53 6.84
CA ASP A 69 -5.50 2.62 7.55
C ASP A 69 -6.05 1.57 6.57
N LEU A 70 -5.24 0.53 6.35
CA LEU A 70 -5.49 -0.51 5.34
C LEU A 70 -6.06 -1.81 5.90
N GLY A 71 -6.27 -1.90 7.22
CA GLY A 71 -6.58 -3.17 7.91
C GLY A 71 -7.80 -3.88 7.33
N ARG A 72 -8.86 -3.11 7.06
CA ARG A 72 -10.14 -3.61 6.52
C ARG A 72 -10.19 -3.80 5.00
N PHE A 73 -9.17 -3.32 4.27
CA PHE A 73 -9.17 -3.39 2.81
C PHE A 73 -8.59 -4.72 2.36
N THR A 74 -9.27 -5.41 1.45
CA THR A 74 -8.70 -6.52 0.70
C THR A 74 -7.83 -5.99 -0.45
N LEU A 75 -6.92 -6.82 -0.97
CA LEU A 75 -6.14 -6.47 -2.16
C LEU A 75 -7.05 -6.16 -3.35
N ASP A 76 -8.05 -7.02 -3.59
CA ASP A 76 -9.05 -6.84 -4.65
C ASP A 76 -9.78 -5.49 -4.53
N ARG A 77 -10.15 -5.08 -3.31
CA ARG A 77 -10.80 -3.77 -3.10
C ARG A 77 -9.88 -2.62 -3.50
N LEU A 78 -8.60 -2.66 -3.13
CA LEU A 78 -7.63 -1.63 -3.53
C LEU A 78 -7.41 -1.62 -5.05
N MET A 79 -7.33 -2.80 -5.68
CA MET A 79 -7.22 -2.92 -7.14
C MET A 79 -8.44 -2.34 -7.86
N SER A 80 -9.65 -2.61 -7.36
CA SER A 80 -10.90 -2.05 -7.88
C SER A 80 -10.93 -0.53 -7.81
N ILE A 81 -10.41 0.05 -6.72
CA ILE A 81 -10.30 1.51 -6.55
C ILE A 81 -9.37 2.10 -7.61
N LEU A 82 -8.18 1.52 -7.83
CA LEU A 82 -7.26 1.94 -8.89
C LEU A 82 -7.89 1.86 -10.27
N ASN A 83 -8.60 0.77 -10.58
CA ASN A 83 -9.28 0.59 -11.86
C ASN A 83 -10.35 1.68 -12.08
N ARG A 84 -11.11 2.04 -11.03
CA ARG A 84 -12.12 3.12 -11.10
C ARG A 84 -11.50 4.51 -11.20
N LEU A 85 -10.26 4.70 -10.74
CA LEU A 85 -9.47 5.91 -11.00
C LEU A 85 -8.86 5.92 -12.41
N GLY A 86 -9.14 4.91 -13.24
CA GLY A 86 -8.68 4.83 -14.63
C GLY A 86 -7.30 4.21 -14.80
N ALA A 87 -6.73 3.62 -13.75
CA ALA A 87 -5.48 2.87 -13.87
C ALA A 87 -5.73 1.44 -14.35
N ARG A 88 -4.72 0.83 -14.97
CA ARG A 88 -4.70 -0.61 -15.25
C ARG A 88 -3.51 -1.23 -14.54
N ILE A 89 -3.75 -2.30 -13.80
CA ILE A 89 -2.73 -2.96 -12.98
C ILE A 89 -2.18 -4.17 -13.74
N GLU A 90 -0.85 -4.27 -13.81
CA GLU A 90 -0.14 -5.48 -14.22
C GLU A 90 0.60 -6.04 -12.99
N VAL A 91 0.44 -7.32 -12.71
CA VAL A 91 1.05 -7.98 -11.54
C VAL A 91 2.02 -9.05 -12.00
N LYS A 92 3.28 -8.97 -11.55
CA LYS A 92 4.29 -10.01 -11.73
C LYS A 92 4.61 -10.62 -10.38
N VAL A 93 4.21 -11.88 -10.19
CA VAL A 93 4.50 -12.63 -8.95
C VAL A 93 5.71 -13.52 -9.18
N ARG A 94 6.70 -13.42 -8.28
CA ARG A 94 7.83 -14.35 -8.22
C ARG A 94 7.78 -15.07 -6.89
N VAL A 95 7.57 -16.38 -6.95
CA VAL A 95 7.55 -17.22 -5.75
C VAL A 95 8.96 -17.71 -5.47
N ARG A 96 9.41 -17.56 -4.21
CA ARG A 96 10.64 -18.16 -3.71
C ARG A 96 10.26 -19.10 -2.58
N HIS A 97 10.78 -20.32 -2.63
CA HIS A 97 10.68 -21.21 -1.47
C HIS A 97 11.59 -20.64 -0.40
N GLN A 98 11.06 -20.41 0.80
CA GLN A 98 11.91 -20.24 1.96
C GLN A 98 12.49 -21.62 2.26
N SER A 99 13.76 -21.82 1.97
CA SER A 99 14.48 -22.96 2.51
C SER A 99 14.31 -22.91 4.03
N ALA A 100 13.74 -23.96 4.61
CA ALA A 100 13.74 -24.12 6.05
C ALA A 100 15.21 -24.07 6.51
N ALA A 101 15.50 -23.17 7.45
CA ALA A 101 16.75 -23.20 8.19
C ALA A 101 16.73 -24.37 9.17
#